data_AF-A0A1E1WA24-F1
#
_entry.id   AF-A0A1E1WA24-F1
#
_cell.length_a   1.000
_cell.length_b   1.000
_cell.length_c   1.000
_cell.angle_alpha   90.00
_cell.angle_beta   90.00
_cell.angle_gamma   90.00
#
_symmetry.space_group_name_H-M   'P 1'
#
loop_
_entity.id
_entity.type
_entity.pdbx_description
1 polymer ?
#
loop_
_entity_poly.entity_id
_entity_poly.type
_entity_poly.pdbx_seq_one_letter_code
_entity_poly.pdbx_strand_id
1 'polypeptide(L)'
;MCHSEKSLEDLKYERFDKSIWLKVQDDLGRTYTSLQRFWYTFLHVQLFVKYDIKLKQVRKVVLKKIRSPSIQVWTDIRWKELLKHFPDGFTHMFVYHATQKLVSSYKNYKTAPIEEVIQYGLNELKTKVSKSKRLKTLTMNKEGMLEVIEYDNDMHKE
;
A
#
# COMPACT_ATOMS: atom_id res chain seq x y z
N MET A 1 22.05 -7.81 11.63
CA MET A 1 22.01 -9.27 11.37
C MET A 1 21.28 -9.52 10.05
N CYS A 2 21.71 -10.52 9.29
CA CYS A 2 21.07 -10.95 8.05
C CYS A 2 20.23 -12.20 8.35
N HIS A 3 18.90 -12.13 8.20
CA HIS A 3 17.98 -13.22 8.59
C HIS A 3 17.47 -14.04 7.40
N SER A 4 17.81 -13.61 6.19
CA SER A 4 17.60 -14.32 4.93
C SER A 4 18.83 -14.04 4.08
N GLU A 5 19.55 -15.07 3.61
CA GLU A 5 20.74 -14.95 2.75
C GLU A 5 20.41 -14.43 1.32
N LYS A 6 19.34 -13.64 1.19
CA LYS A 6 18.71 -13.18 -0.03
C LYS A 6 19.06 -11.71 -0.28
N SER A 7 19.15 -11.33 -1.55
CA SER A 7 19.29 -9.92 -1.92
C SER A 7 18.00 -9.15 -1.59
N LEU A 8 18.06 -7.82 -1.54
CA LEU A 8 16.89 -6.98 -1.28
C LEU A 8 15.78 -7.24 -2.32
N GLU A 9 16.15 -7.35 -3.59
CA GLU A 9 15.26 -7.61 -4.73
C GLU A 9 14.53 -8.96 -4.58
N ASP A 10 15.20 -9.99 -4.07
CA ASP A 10 14.60 -11.30 -3.83
C ASP A 10 13.51 -11.24 -2.74
N LEU A 11 13.63 -10.31 -1.79
CA LEU A 11 12.65 -10.14 -0.71
C LEU A 11 11.27 -9.64 -1.21
N LYS A 12 11.20 -9.09 -2.43
CA LYS A 12 9.98 -8.52 -3.00
C LYS A 12 8.86 -9.54 -3.17
N TYR A 13 9.19 -10.76 -3.60
CA TYR A 13 8.19 -11.81 -3.82
C TYR A 13 8.19 -12.87 -2.74
N GLU A 14 9.03 -12.67 -1.72
CA GLU A 14 9.25 -13.64 -0.67
C GLU A 14 8.07 -13.68 0.31
N ARG A 15 7.63 -14.90 0.60
CA ARG A 15 6.78 -15.16 1.75
C ARG A 15 7.65 -15.60 2.92
N PHE A 16 7.82 -14.69 3.86
CA PHE A 16 8.58 -14.97 5.07
C PHE A 16 7.82 -15.90 6.02
N ASP A 17 8.48 -16.98 6.41
CA ASP A 17 8.02 -17.84 7.49
C ASP A 17 7.91 -17.10 8.82
N LYS A 18 7.03 -17.58 9.70
CA LYS A 18 6.85 -17.02 11.05
C LYS A 18 8.17 -16.98 11.82
N SER A 19 9.05 -17.97 11.61
CA SER A 19 10.37 -18.03 12.25
C SER A 19 11.24 -16.81 11.96
N ILE A 20 11.21 -16.29 10.73
CA ILE A 20 11.95 -15.07 10.35
C ILE A 20 11.38 -13.86 11.10
N TRP A 21 10.06 -13.73 11.15
CA TRP A 21 9.43 -12.62 11.87
C TRP A 21 9.67 -12.65 13.38
N LEU A 22 9.80 -13.84 13.97
CA LEU A 22 10.15 -13.97 15.38
C LEU A 22 11.59 -13.49 15.65
N LYS A 23 12.54 -13.83 14.77
CA LYS A 23 13.91 -13.29 14.88
C LYS A 23 13.94 -11.75 14.80
N VAL A 24 13.19 -11.16 13.86
CA VAL A 24 13.10 -9.69 13.74
C VAL A 24 12.38 -9.07 14.94
N GLN A 25 11.39 -9.76 15.52
CA GLN A 25 10.73 -9.33 16.75
C GLN A 25 11.73 -9.26 17.91
N ASP A 26 12.59 -10.25 18.07
CA ASP A 26 13.60 -10.29 19.13
C ASP A 26 14.62 -9.15 18.96
N ASP A 27 15.01 -8.84 17.73
CA ASP A 27 15.94 -7.74 17.41
C ASP A 27 15.33 -6.34 17.66
N LEU A 28 14.03 -6.15 17.36
CA LEU A 28 13.39 -4.83 17.34
C LEU A 28 12.46 -4.56 18.54
N GLY A 29 12.19 -5.56 19.37
CA GLY A 29 11.26 -5.46 20.51
C GLY A 29 9.82 -5.14 20.10
N ARG A 30 9.41 -5.49 18.87
CA ARG A 30 8.06 -5.26 18.33
C ARG A 30 7.42 -6.57 17.96
N THR A 31 6.12 -6.73 18.23
CA THR A 31 5.42 -7.97 17.91
C THR A 31 5.52 -8.33 16.42
N TYR A 32 5.68 -9.62 16.13
CA TYR A 32 5.81 -10.12 14.77
C TYR A 32 4.61 -9.72 13.88
N THR A 33 3.40 -9.63 14.46
CA THR A 33 2.20 -9.18 13.75
C THR A 33 2.27 -7.70 13.37
N SER A 34 2.83 -6.85 14.25
CA SER A 34 3.07 -5.44 13.96
C SER A 34 4.13 -5.27 12.87
N LEU A 35 5.20 -6.08 12.91
CA LEU A 35 6.26 -6.07 11.91
C LEU A 35 5.77 -6.52 10.54
N GLN A 36 5.02 -7.62 10.48
CA GLN A 36 4.35 -8.08 9.25
C GLN A 36 3.45 -7.01 8.66
N ARG A 37 2.63 -6.38 9.51
CA ARG A 37 1.76 -5.30 9.08
C ARG A 37 2.57 -4.15 8.53
N PHE A 38 3.58 -3.68 9.26
CA PHE A 38 4.44 -2.58 8.81
C PHE A 38 5.11 -2.88 7.45
N TRP A 39 5.67 -4.08 7.30
CA TRP A 39 6.28 -4.53 6.05
C TRP A 39 5.29 -4.45 4.88
N TYR A 40 4.18 -5.18 4.97
CA TYR A 40 3.24 -5.28 3.85
C TYR A 40 2.38 -4.03 3.65
N THR A 41 2.29 -3.11 4.61
CA THR A 41 1.46 -1.89 4.47
C THR A 41 2.23 -0.63 4.18
N PHE A 42 3.55 -0.63 4.32
CA PHE A 42 4.39 0.54 4.06
C PHE A 42 5.73 0.14 3.45
N LEU A 43 6.62 -0.49 4.22
CA LEU A 43 8.04 -0.62 3.87
C LEU A 43 8.28 -1.36 2.55
N HIS A 44 7.55 -2.45 2.30
CA HIS A 44 7.63 -3.18 1.03
C HIS A 44 7.37 -2.27 -0.17
N VAL A 45 6.28 -1.48 -0.11
CA VAL A 45 5.92 -0.57 -1.21
C VAL A 45 6.96 0.53 -1.35
N GLN A 46 7.51 1.03 -0.24
CA GLN A 46 8.57 2.04 -0.27
C GLN A 46 9.85 1.53 -0.94
N LEU A 47 10.21 0.27 -0.74
CA LEU A 47 11.44 -0.32 -1.29
C LEU A 47 11.29 -0.73 -2.77
N PHE A 48 10.14 -1.32 -3.12
CA PHE A 48 10.00 -2.03 -4.40
C PHE A 48 9.22 -1.29 -5.48
N VAL A 49 8.52 -0.22 -5.14
CA VAL A 49 7.90 0.67 -6.13
C VAL A 49 8.89 1.74 -6.55
N LYS A 50 9.12 1.88 -7.86
CA LYS A 50 10.13 2.78 -8.42
C LYS A 50 9.52 4.01 -9.11
N TYR A 51 8.55 4.67 -8.47
CA TYR A 51 7.99 5.95 -8.94
C TYR A 51 7.33 6.76 -7.81
N ASP A 52 7.00 8.04 -8.05
CA ASP A 52 6.34 8.92 -7.07
C ASP A 52 4.92 8.47 -6.72
N ILE A 53 4.73 7.97 -5.50
CA ILE A 53 3.45 7.42 -5.06
C ILE A 53 2.58 8.51 -4.42
N LYS A 54 1.66 9.06 -5.20
CA LYS A 54 0.61 9.96 -4.67
C LYS A 54 -0.55 9.12 -4.13
N LEU A 55 -0.79 9.14 -2.82
CA LEU A 55 -1.89 8.36 -2.20
C LEU A 55 -3.26 8.70 -2.80
N LYS A 56 -3.46 9.94 -3.25
CA LYS A 56 -4.67 10.36 -3.97
C LYS A 56 -4.87 9.59 -5.28
N GLN A 57 -3.80 9.35 -6.04
CA GLN A 57 -3.87 8.58 -7.29
C GLN A 57 -4.20 7.12 -6.99
N VAL A 58 -3.52 6.50 -6.02
CA VAL A 58 -3.81 5.13 -5.57
C VAL A 58 -5.30 4.97 -5.25
N ARG A 59 -5.83 5.84 -4.40
CA ARG A 59 -7.25 5.82 -4.00
C ARG A 59 -8.21 6.00 -5.18
N LYS A 60 -7.91 6.93 -6.10
CA LYS A 60 -8.71 7.13 -7.33
C LYS A 60 -8.75 5.88 -8.19
N VAL A 61 -7.61 5.22 -8.38
CA VAL A 61 -7.52 3.97 -9.15
C VAL A 61 -8.38 2.89 -8.49
N VAL A 62 -8.29 2.70 -7.18
CA VAL A 62 -9.13 1.73 -6.46
C VAL A 62 -10.61 2.03 -6.67
N LEU A 63 -11.06 3.25 -6.36
CA LEU A 63 -12.48 3.64 -6.46
C LEU A 63 -13.02 3.48 -7.89
N LYS A 64 -12.20 3.70 -8.91
CA LYS A 64 -12.59 3.46 -10.32
C LYS A 64 -12.72 1.96 -10.63
N LYS A 65 -11.82 1.14 -10.10
CA LYS A 65 -11.73 -0.30 -10.42
C LYS A 65 -12.73 -1.17 -9.67
N ILE A 66 -13.19 -0.72 -8.50
CA ILE A 66 -14.20 -1.45 -7.72
C ILE A 66 -15.64 -1.16 -8.18
N ARG A 67 -15.84 -0.25 -9.14
CA ARG A 67 -17.11 -0.08 -9.87
C ARG A 67 -17.31 -1.25 -10.84
N SER A 68 -17.73 -2.38 -10.31
CA SER A 68 -17.98 -3.61 -11.06
C SER A 68 -19.33 -4.18 -10.64
N PRO A 69 -20.16 -4.69 -11.57
CA PRO A 69 -21.39 -5.39 -11.22
C PRO A 69 -21.17 -6.61 -10.28
N SER A 70 -19.96 -7.18 -10.26
CA SER A 70 -19.62 -8.30 -9.39
C SER A 70 -19.29 -7.92 -7.95
N ILE A 71 -19.18 -6.62 -7.64
CA ILE A 71 -18.85 -6.11 -6.31
C ILE A 71 -20.10 -5.39 -5.81
N GLN A 72 -20.74 -5.91 -4.77
CA GLN A 72 -21.95 -5.32 -4.21
C GLN A 72 -21.64 -4.56 -2.92
N VAL A 73 -20.68 -5.06 -2.14
CA VAL A 73 -20.21 -4.46 -0.89
C VAL A 73 -18.68 -4.48 -0.80
N TRP A 74 -18.12 -3.72 0.14
CA TRP A 74 -16.66 -3.58 0.28
C TRP A 74 -15.94 -4.91 0.56
N THR A 75 -16.59 -5.85 1.24
CA THR A 75 -16.02 -7.17 1.54
C THR A 75 -15.89 -8.08 0.31
N ASP A 76 -16.59 -7.77 -0.79
CA ASP A 76 -16.52 -8.56 -2.02
C ASP A 76 -15.22 -8.28 -2.80
N ILE A 77 -14.53 -7.18 -2.47
CA ILE A 77 -13.35 -6.73 -3.20
C ILE A 77 -12.22 -7.77 -3.07
N ARG A 78 -11.84 -8.32 -4.23
CA ARG A 78 -10.69 -9.21 -4.38
C ARG A 78 -9.40 -8.41 -4.49
N TRP A 79 -8.86 -7.94 -3.36
CA TRP A 79 -7.69 -7.04 -3.32
C TRP A 79 -6.45 -7.55 -4.06
N LYS A 80 -6.21 -8.86 -4.09
CA LYS A 80 -5.11 -9.47 -4.85
C LYS A 80 -5.31 -9.34 -6.36
N GLU A 81 -6.55 -9.42 -6.85
CA GLU A 81 -6.86 -9.26 -8.28
C GLU A 81 -6.75 -7.79 -8.69
N LEU A 82 -7.13 -6.88 -7.79
CA LEU A 82 -7.01 -5.44 -8.00
C LEU A 82 -5.56 -4.98 -8.25
N LEU A 83 -4.57 -5.70 -7.70
CA LEU A 83 -3.15 -5.41 -7.90
C LEU A 83 -2.71 -5.44 -9.36
N LYS A 84 -3.41 -6.19 -10.23
CA LYS A 84 -3.12 -6.23 -11.67
C LYS A 84 -3.25 -4.86 -12.36
N HIS A 85 -3.83 -3.88 -11.68
CA HIS A 85 -3.98 -2.50 -12.17
C HIS A 85 -2.96 -1.52 -11.57
N PHE A 86 -2.04 -2.00 -10.75
CA PHE A 86 -0.98 -1.20 -10.15
C PHE A 86 0.37 -1.61 -10.73
N PRO A 87 1.35 -0.69 -10.76
CA PRO A 87 2.71 -1.07 -11.10
C PRO A 87 3.26 -2.08 -10.09
N ASP A 88 4.32 -2.76 -10.52
CA ASP A 88 5.00 -3.77 -9.74
C ASP A 88 5.57 -3.20 -8.42
N GLY A 89 5.64 -4.03 -7.38
CA GLY A 89 6.05 -3.66 -6.01
C GLY A 89 4.91 -3.25 -5.06
N PHE A 90 3.71 -2.99 -5.58
CA PHE A 90 2.54 -2.75 -4.73
C PHE A 90 2.08 -4.04 -4.03
N THR A 91 1.63 -3.90 -2.78
CA THR A 91 0.98 -4.99 -2.05
C THR A 91 -0.52 -4.74 -1.92
N HIS A 92 -1.30 -5.82 -1.89
CA HIS A 92 -2.76 -5.72 -1.76
C HIS A 92 -3.14 -5.10 -0.40
N MET A 93 -2.33 -5.36 0.63
CA MET A 93 -2.47 -4.78 1.96
C MET A 93 -2.26 -3.26 1.96
N PHE A 94 -1.25 -2.77 1.24
CA PHE A 94 -1.05 -1.32 1.07
C PHE A 94 -2.27 -0.69 0.40
N VAL A 95 -2.70 -1.25 -0.73
CA VAL A 95 -3.81 -0.70 -1.52
C VAL A 95 -5.12 -0.71 -0.71
N TYR A 96 -5.38 -1.79 0.02
CA TYR A 96 -6.48 -1.91 0.97
C TYR A 96 -6.42 -0.79 2.02
N HIS A 97 -5.34 -0.70 2.80
CA HIS A 97 -5.25 0.24 3.91
C HIS A 97 -5.20 1.70 3.45
N ALA A 98 -4.57 1.99 2.32
CA ALA A 98 -4.52 3.32 1.75
C ALA A 98 -5.93 3.84 1.41
N THR A 99 -6.81 2.96 0.95
CA THR A 99 -8.19 3.30 0.53
C THR A 99 -9.20 3.13 1.65
N GLN A 100 -9.05 2.12 2.51
CA GLN A 100 -9.91 1.92 3.67
C GLN A 100 -9.98 3.16 4.55
N LYS A 101 -8.83 3.81 4.82
CA LYS A 101 -8.77 5.05 5.62
C LYS A 101 -9.58 6.20 5.02
N LEU A 102 -9.84 6.19 3.71
CA LEU A 102 -10.65 7.20 3.04
C LEU A 102 -12.14 6.98 3.27
N VAL A 103 -12.58 5.72 3.36
CA VAL A 103 -14.00 5.35 3.39
C VAL A 103 -14.48 4.87 4.76
N SER A 104 -13.57 4.65 5.71
CA SER A 104 -13.88 4.01 7.00
C SER A 104 -14.83 4.82 7.90
N SER A 105 -14.94 6.12 7.66
CA SER A 105 -15.88 7.03 8.33
C SER A 105 -17.31 6.92 7.80
N TYR A 106 -17.51 6.32 6.63
CA TYR A 106 -18.84 6.06 6.11
C TYR A 106 -19.50 4.95 6.93
N LYS A 107 -20.75 5.19 7.36
CA LYS A 107 -21.49 4.29 8.25
C LYS A 107 -21.62 2.91 7.58
N ASN A 108 -21.23 1.87 8.31
CA ASN A 108 -21.30 0.49 7.84
C ASN A 108 -20.63 0.27 6.47
N TYR A 109 -19.56 0.99 6.13
CA TYR A 109 -18.91 0.92 4.81
C TYR A 109 -18.55 -0.50 4.33
N LYS A 110 -18.43 -1.46 5.26
CA LYS A 110 -18.16 -2.86 4.92
C LYS A 110 -19.33 -3.56 4.23
N THR A 111 -20.56 -3.20 4.59
CA THR A 111 -21.80 -3.87 4.18
C THR A 111 -22.78 -2.96 3.43
N ALA A 112 -22.52 -1.65 3.41
CA ALA A 112 -23.29 -0.72 2.61
C ALA A 112 -23.07 -0.96 1.10
N PRO A 113 -24.05 -0.59 0.25
CA PRO A 113 -23.90 -0.68 -1.20
C PRO A 113 -22.62 -0.01 -1.68
N ILE A 114 -21.84 -0.71 -2.50
CA ILE A 114 -20.50 -0.26 -2.86
C ILE A 114 -20.52 1.11 -3.55
N GLU A 115 -21.55 1.41 -4.34
CA GLU A 115 -21.66 2.69 -5.05
C GLU A 115 -21.81 3.88 -4.09
N GLU A 116 -22.48 3.70 -2.95
CA GLU A 116 -22.57 4.75 -1.92
C GLU A 116 -21.21 4.98 -1.27
N VAL A 117 -20.48 3.90 -0.96
CA VAL A 117 -19.13 3.96 -0.39
C VAL A 117 -18.16 4.62 -1.37
N ILE A 118 -18.29 4.32 -2.66
CA ILE A 118 -17.48 4.92 -3.72
C ILE A 118 -17.80 6.41 -3.84
N GLN A 119 -19.07 6.79 -3.87
CA GLN A 119 -19.49 8.17 -3.99
C GLN A 119 -19.01 9.00 -2.78
N TYR A 120 -19.12 8.44 -1.57
CA TYR A 120 -18.53 9.03 -0.37
C TYR A 120 -17.01 9.22 -0.52
N GLY A 121 -16.27 8.16 -0.90
CA GLY A 121 -14.83 8.24 -1.08
C GLY A 121 -14.40 9.27 -2.13
N LEU A 122 -15.13 9.39 -3.23
CA LEU A 122 -14.86 10.41 -4.26
C LEU A 122 -15.10 11.83 -3.75
N ASN A 123 -16.12 12.04 -2.91
CA ASN A 123 -16.36 13.32 -2.26
C ASN A 123 -15.24 13.65 -1.26
N GLU A 124 -14.79 12.70 -0.45
CA GLU A 124 -13.66 12.87 0.47
C GLU A 124 -12.35 13.21 -0.26
N LEU A 125 -12.12 12.69 -1.48
CA LEU A 125 -10.97 13.07 -2.29
C LEU A 125 -11.02 14.50 -2.86
N LYS A 126 -12.19 15.13 -2.87
CA LYS A 126 -12.36 16.54 -3.29
C LYS A 126 -12.10 17.51 -2.13
N THR A 127 -12.30 17.10 -0.88
CA THR A 127 -12.06 17.97 0.28
C THR A 127 -10.55 18.17 0.53
N LYS A 128 -10.18 19.37 1.02
CA LYS A 128 -8.78 19.80 1.23
C LYS A 128 -7.97 18.92 2.20
N VAL A 129 -8.62 18.07 3.00
CA VAL A 129 -7.98 17.15 3.94
C VAL A 129 -7.18 16.04 3.20
N SER A 130 -7.51 15.78 1.93
CA SER A 130 -6.79 14.84 1.06
C SER A 130 -5.59 15.43 0.30
N LYS A 131 -5.06 16.60 0.72
CA LYS A 131 -3.84 17.20 0.15
C LYS A 131 -2.75 16.14 0.00
N SER A 132 -2.14 16.15 -1.19
CA SER A 132 -1.09 15.31 -1.78
C SER A 132 -0.12 14.58 -0.83
N LYS A 133 -0.62 13.69 0.03
CA LYS A 133 0.26 12.79 0.79
C LYS A 133 0.97 11.88 -0.22
N ARG A 134 2.29 12.00 -0.25
CA ARG A 134 3.19 11.15 -1.03
C ARG A 134 3.78 10.10 -0.10
N LEU A 135 3.84 8.86 -0.56
CA LEU A 135 4.66 7.85 0.11
C LEU A 135 6.06 7.96 -0.48
N LYS A 136 7.05 8.28 0.36
CA LYS A 136 8.45 8.32 -0.03
C LYS A 136 8.95 6.91 -0.33
N THR A 137 9.49 6.70 -1.52
CA THR A 137 10.21 5.47 -1.85
C THR A 137 11.63 5.55 -1.32
N LEU A 138 12.22 4.39 -1.08
CA LEU A 138 13.49 4.23 -0.39
C LEU A 138 14.45 3.38 -1.24
N THR A 139 15.74 3.67 -1.13
CA THR A 139 16.82 2.84 -1.66
C THR A 139 17.88 2.61 -0.59
N MET A 140 18.68 1.56 -0.75
CA MET A 140 19.84 1.31 0.09
C MET A 140 21.03 2.09 -0.48
N ASN A 141 21.72 2.85 0.38
CA ASN A 141 22.94 3.55 0.00
C ASN A 141 24.18 2.65 0.18
N LYS A 142 25.37 3.18 -0.13
CA LYS A 142 26.64 2.42 -0.05
C LYS A 142 27.02 2.02 1.38
N GLU A 143 26.55 2.75 2.38
CA GLU A 143 26.78 2.43 3.80
C GLU A 143 25.75 1.43 4.35
N GLY A 144 24.81 0.93 3.53
CA GLY A 144 23.75 0.02 3.97
C GLY A 144 22.62 0.71 4.74
N MET A 145 22.45 2.03 4.55
CA MET A 145 21.40 2.83 5.16
C MET A 145 20.28 3.13 4.14
N LEU A 146 19.06 3.29 4.63
CA LEU A 146 17.93 3.68 3.79
C LEU A 146 17.91 5.19 3.53
N GLU A 147 17.87 5.57 2.26
CA GLU A 147 17.70 6.96 1.83
C GLU A 147 16.45 7.13 0.96
N VAL A 148 15.92 8.35 0.93
CA VAL A 148 14.72 8.70 0.15
C VAL A 148 15.12 8.95 -1.30
N ILE A 149 14.39 8.35 -2.24
CA ILE A 149 14.54 8.68 -3.66
C ILE A 149 13.74 9.94 -3.96
N GLU A 150 14.40 10.93 -4.57
CA GLU A 150 13.74 12.09 -5.14
C GLU A 150 13.45 11.83 -6.62
N TYR A 151 12.18 11.93 -7.01
CA TYR A 151 11.79 11.87 -8.41
C TYR A 151 11.63 13.31 -8.93
N ASP A 152 12.37 13.65 -9.98
CA ASP A 152 12.18 14.91 -10.69
C ASP A 152 10.73 14.98 -11.22
N ASN A 153 10.04 16.09 -10.97
CA ASN A 153 8.60 16.24 -11.28
C ASN A 153 8.29 16.36 -12.78
N ASP A 154 9.26 16.19 -13.69
CA ASP A 154 9.13 16.55 -15.11
C ASP A 154 8.57 15.46 -16.04
N MET A 155 8.26 14.27 -15.53
CA MET A 155 7.97 13.10 -16.38
C MET A 155 6.50 12.71 -16.55
N HIS A 156 5.51 13.50 -16.10
CA HIS A 156 4.09 13.16 -16.28
C HIS A 156 3.22 14.35 -16.69
N LYS A 157 3.45 14.85 -17.91
CA LYS A 157 2.44 15.50 -18.75
C LYS A 157 2.26 14.65 -20.01
N GLU A 158 1.51 13.56 -19.91
CA GLU A 158 0.82 12.93 -21.06
C GLU A 158 -0.57 12.48 -20.61
#